data_AF-A0A139NC18-F1
#
_entry.id   AF-A0A139NC18-F1
#
_cell.length_a   1.000
_cell.length_b   1.000
_cell.length_c   1.000
_cell.angle_alpha   90.00
_cell.angle_beta   90.00
_cell.angle_gamma   90.00
#
_symmetry.space_group_name_H-M   'P 1'
#
loop_
_entity.id
_entity.type
_entity.pdbx_description
1 polymer ?
#
loop_
_entity_poly.entity_id
_entity_poly.type
_entity_poly.pdbx_seq_one_letter_code
_entity_poly.pdbx_strand_id
1 'polypeptide(L)'
;MTLTAADNWTYTWTNLAEKANKKDIVYSVKEVTEVDGYTTTEGKVENGNVTITNTHVPVIPEEPEDPKTTDVTFSKVEVNGSAELPGASLKVVSGETADGQIATDAKTGENLAWTSGDTAKVFSLSEGTYTMVESQAPAGYELAESITFRVTADGQVEVKGTDGSWTVQADAIIKMEDAKTPVIPEKPQSNTPTVDDPTTPSSNSDKQSEKKQEKKSLLPSTGDSSGLGLMMLGLALVLSVIFGFVYKAKRAKA
;
A
#
# COMPACT_ATOMS: atom_id res chain seq x y z
N MET A 1 -13.06 -55.88 23.04
CA MET A 1 -13.89 -56.14 21.83
C MET A 1 -14.07 -54.81 21.10
N THR A 2 -14.64 -54.80 19.91
CA THR A 2 -14.87 -53.56 19.14
C THR A 2 -16.36 -53.39 18.91
N LEU A 3 -16.93 -52.29 19.40
CA LEU A 3 -18.31 -51.88 19.13
C LEU A 3 -18.39 -51.18 17.77
N THR A 4 -19.56 -51.27 17.12
CA THR A 4 -19.82 -50.75 15.79
C THR A 4 -21.29 -50.37 15.62
N ALA A 5 -21.60 -49.60 14.57
CA ALA A 5 -22.99 -49.35 14.18
C ALA A 5 -23.78 -50.64 13.86
N ALA A 6 -23.12 -51.75 13.50
CA ALA A 6 -23.78 -53.02 13.20
C ALA A 6 -24.21 -53.81 14.45
N ASP A 7 -23.55 -53.61 15.59
CA ASP A 7 -23.97 -54.10 16.91
C ASP A 7 -24.78 -53.06 17.72
N ASN A 8 -25.19 -51.97 17.06
CA ASN A 8 -25.88 -50.81 17.68
C ASN A 8 -25.07 -50.17 18.83
N TRP A 9 -23.75 -50.33 18.83
CA TRP A 9 -22.85 -49.96 19.92
C TRP A 9 -23.18 -50.66 21.25
N THR A 10 -23.57 -51.94 21.20
CA THR A 10 -23.91 -52.76 22.38
C THR A 10 -23.13 -54.06 22.49
N TYR A 11 -22.79 -54.46 23.72
CA TYR A 11 -22.20 -55.75 24.03
C TYR A 11 -22.58 -56.21 25.44
N THR A 12 -22.72 -57.52 25.66
CA THR A 12 -23.07 -58.11 26.96
C THR A 12 -22.02 -59.13 27.38
N TRP A 13 -21.35 -58.88 28.52
CA TRP A 13 -20.49 -59.87 29.16
C TRP A 13 -21.34 -60.86 29.97
N THR A 14 -21.34 -62.13 29.58
CA THR A 14 -22.02 -63.21 30.29
C THR A 14 -21.04 -63.99 31.19
N ASN A 15 -21.57 -64.75 32.15
CA ASN A 15 -20.79 -65.60 33.06
C ASN A 15 -19.74 -64.87 33.92
N LEU A 16 -19.95 -63.58 34.19
CA LEU A 16 -19.20 -62.84 35.20
C LEU A 16 -19.50 -63.38 36.61
N ALA A 17 -18.51 -63.34 37.50
CA ALA A 17 -18.67 -63.81 38.87
C ALA A 17 -19.25 -62.70 39.75
N GLU A 18 -20.38 -62.95 40.40
CA GLU A 18 -21.01 -61.99 41.31
C GLU A 18 -20.13 -61.70 42.53
N LYS A 19 -19.47 -62.73 43.07
CA LYS A 19 -18.69 -62.66 44.32
C LYS A 19 -17.36 -63.42 44.23
N ALA A 20 -16.32 -62.86 44.84
CA ALA A 20 -15.05 -63.52 45.12
C ALA A 20 -14.75 -63.47 46.62
N ASN A 21 -14.32 -64.58 47.23
CA ASN A 21 -14.00 -64.66 48.66
C ASN A 21 -15.10 -64.11 49.60
N LYS A 22 -16.38 -64.36 49.25
CA LYS A 22 -17.59 -63.85 49.91
C LYS A 22 -17.79 -62.32 49.88
N LYS A 23 -17.05 -61.59 49.03
CA LYS A 23 -17.25 -60.17 48.73
C LYS A 23 -17.75 -59.99 47.30
N ASP A 24 -18.58 -58.97 47.08
CA ASP A 24 -19.16 -58.67 45.78
C ASP A 24 -18.08 -58.08 44.84
N ILE A 25 -18.15 -58.41 43.55
CA ILE A 25 -17.21 -57.89 42.54
C ILE A 25 -17.80 -56.66 41.87
N VAL A 26 -17.11 -55.53 41.99
CA VAL A 26 -17.40 -54.31 41.21
C VAL A 26 -16.61 -54.38 39.91
N TYR A 27 -17.34 -54.41 38.80
CA TYR A 27 -16.77 -54.31 37.45
C TYR A 27 -16.73 -52.86 36.96
N SER A 28 -15.85 -52.57 36.01
CA SER A 28 -15.82 -51.32 35.24
C SER A 28 -15.56 -51.63 33.77
N VAL A 29 -15.93 -50.70 32.89
CA VAL A 29 -15.66 -50.76 31.46
C VAL A 29 -14.95 -49.46 31.08
N LYS A 30 -13.83 -49.60 30.38
CA LYS A 30 -13.01 -48.50 29.88
C LYS A 30 -12.86 -48.62 28.36
N GLU A 31 -13.01 -47.51 27.66
CA GLU A 31 -12.60 -47.41 26.25
C GLU A 31 -11.08 -47.27 26.14
N VAL A 32 -10.50 -47.94 25.15
CA VAL A 32 -9.04 -48.04 24.95
C VAL A 32 -8.58 -47.41 23.64
N THR A 33 -9.50 -46.80 22.90
CA THR A 33 -9.26 -46.13 21.62
C THR A 33 -9.39 -44.62 21.84
N GLU A 34 -8.32 -43.89 21.55
CA GLU A 34 -8.37 -42.43 21.44
C GLU A 34 -8.75 -42.08 20.00
N VAL A 35 -9.74 -41.20 19.84
CA VAL A 35 -10.25 -40.76 18.52
C VAL A 35 -10.15 -39.25 18.48
N ASP A 36 -9.44 -38.73 17.48
CA ASP A 36 -9.24 -37.29 17.32
C ASP A 36 -10.59 -36.55 17.16
N GLY A 37 -10.69 -35.37 17.77
CA GLY A 37 -11.94 -34.62 17.88
C GLY A 37 -13.01 -35.23 18.80
N TYR A 38 -12.75 -36.30 19.56
CA TYR A 38 -13.71 -36.89 20.50
C TYR A 38 -13.21 -36.89 21.96
N THR A 39 -14.16 -36.82 22.89
CA THR A 39 -13.92 -36.92 24.33
C THR A 39 -14.81 -38.02 24.95
N THR A 40 -14.18 -39.01 25.58
CA THR A 40 -14.86 -40.15 26.20
C THR A 40 -15.26 -39.86 27.64
N THR A 41 -16.50 -40.21 28.01
CA THR A 41 -16.96 -40.26 29.40
C THR A 41 -17.36 -41.69 29.77
N GLU A 42 -16.67 -42.26 30.76
CA GLU A 42 -17.01 -43.57 31.36
C GLU A 42 -18.19 -43.43 32.33
N GLY A 43 -19.31 -44.09 32.06
CA GLY A 43 -20.44 -44.19 32.97
C GLY A 43 -20.18 -45.13 34.15
N LYS A 44 -21.04 -45.05 35.18
CA LYS A 44 -21.07 -46.03 36.27
C LYS A 44 -21.78 -47.30 35.83
N VAL A 45 -21.45 -48.43 36.47
CA VAL A 45 -22.23 -49.66 36.35
C VAL A 45 -23.45 -49.57 37.25
N GLU A 46 -24.64 -49.47 36.65
CA GLU A 46 -25.93 -49.40 37.35
C GLU A 46 -26.86 -50.51 36.84
N ASN A 47 -27.42 -51.30 37.76
CA ASN A 47 -28.24 -52.48 37.45
C ASN A 47 -27.60 -53.46 36.44
N GLY A 48 -26.27 -53.54 36.40
CA GLY A 48 -25.50 -54.40 35.48
C GLY A 48 -25.24 -53.80 34.10
N ASN A 49 -25.71 -52.58 33.82
CA ASN A 49 -25.49 -51.85 32.58
C ASN A 49 -24.48 -50.72 32.78
N VAL A 50 -23.79 -50.32 31.72
CA VAL A 50 -22.91 -49.14 31.69
C VAL A 50 -22.98 -48.50 30.31
N THR A 51 -22.98 -47.16 30.27
CA THR A 51 -22.92 -46.38 29.04
C THR A 51 -21.56 -45.72 28.94
N ILE A 52 -20.93 -45.78 27.76
CA ILE A 52 -19.77 -44.97 27.41
C ILE A 52 -20.24 -43.89 26.44
N THR A 53 -19.94 -42.63 26.71
CA THR A 53 -20.39 -41.49 25.91
C THR A 53 -19.20 -40.82 25.23
N ASN A 54 -19.11 -40.94 23.91
CA ASN A 54 -18.13 -40.22 23.09
C ASN A 54 -18.74 -38.93 22.54
N THR A 55 -18.23 -37.80 23.01
CA THR A 55 -18.70 -36.45 22.64
C THR A 55 -17.74 -35.83 21.65
N HIS A 56 -18.21 -35.54 20.44
CA HIS A 56 -17.42 -34.84 19.42
C HIS A 56 -17.25 -33.36 19.80
N VAL A 57 -16.00 -32.90 19.82
CA VAL A 57 -15.61 -31.50 19.97
C VAL A 57 -15.26 -30.99 18.57
N PRO A 58 -16.16 -30.26 17.89
CA PRO A 58 -15.85 -29.74 16.57
C PRO A 58 -14.71 -28.72 16.66
N VAL A 59 -13.67 -28.93 15.87
CA VAL A 59 -12.65 -27.90 15.62
C VAL A 59 -13.35 -26.76 14.88
N ILE A 60 -13.58 -25.65 15.59
CA ILE A 60 -14.00 -24.40 14.98
C ILE A 60 -12.79 -23.87 14.21
N PRO A 61 -12.88 -23.63 12.88
CA PRO A 61 -11.81 -22.97 12.15
C PRO A 61 -11.58 -21.59 12.75
N GLU A 62 -10.32 -21.21 12.96
CA GLU A 62 -9.99 -19.83 13.30
C GLU A 62 -10.45 -18.93 12.15
N GLU A 63 -11.17 -17.84 12.49
CA GLU A 63 -11.63 -16.86 11.52
C GLU A 63 -10.39 -16.18 10.90
N PRO A 64 -10.33 -15.99 9.57
CA PRO A 64 -9.16 -15.38 8.95
C PRO A 64 -8.99 -13.96 9.47
N GLU A 65 -7.88 -13.71 10.17
CA GLU A 65 -7.46 -12.37 10.63
C GLU A 65 -7.56 -11.37 9.47
N ASP A 66 -8.29 -10.26 9.70
CA ASP A 66 -8.46 -9.20 8.71
C ASP A 66 -7.08 -8.68 8.25
N PRO A 67 -6.86 -8.45 6.94
CA PRO A 67 -5.58 -7.97 6.46
C PRO A 67 -5.25 -6.61 7.08
N LYS A 68 -4.20 -6.58 7.91
CA LYS A 68 -3.78 -5.36 8.60
C LYS A 68 -3.44 -4.26 7.58
N THR A 69 -4.06 -3.10 7.78
CA THR A 69 -3.91 -1.93 6.91
C THR A 69 -3.58 -0.68 7.72
N THR A 70 -2.85 0.24 7.09
CA THR A 70 -2.58 1.59 7.56
C THR A 70 -3.25 2.59 6.62
N ASP A 71 -3.92 3.60 7.17
CA ASP A 71 -4.44 4.72 6.39
C ASP A 71 -3.31 5.71 6.11
N VAL A 72 -2.91 5.81 4.84
CA VAL A 72 -1.80 6.64 4.36
C VAL A 72 -2.36 7.90 3.71
N THR A 73 -1.83 9.06 4.10
CA THR A 73 -2.27 10.37 3.60
C THR A 73 -1.32 10.89 2.54
N PHE A 74 -1.83 11.23 1.36
CA PHE A 74 -1.05 11.73 0.23
C PHE A 74 -1.36 13.21 0.00
N SER A 75 -0.39 14.06 0.39
CA SER A 75 -0.42 15.52 0.27
C SER A 75 0.43 15.98 -0.92
N LYS A 76 -0.05 17.00 -1.65
CA LYS A 76 0.62 17.56 -2.84
C LYS A 76 0.70 19.07 -2.69
N VAL A 77 1.90 19.66 -2.73
CA VAL A 77 2.10 21.11 -2.49
C VAL A 77 3.11 21.73 -3.48
N GLU A 78 3.25 23.06 -3.44
CA GLU A 78 4.44 23.75 -3.93
C GLU A 78 5.64 23.56 -2.96
N VAL A 79 6.86 23.57 -3.48
CA VAL A 79 8.11 23.56 -2.68
C VAL A 79 8.20 24.76 -1.73
N ASN A 80 8.38 24.49 -0.42
CA ASN A 80 8.18 25.42 0.71
C ASN A 80 6.73 25.89 0.95
N GLY A 81 5.75 25.34 0.24
CA GLY A 81 4.32 25.57 0.42
C GLY A 81 3.70 24.76 1.56
N SER A 82 2.55 25.26 2.04
CA SER A 82 1.74 24.65 3.11
C SER A 82 0.25 24.48 2.75
N ALA A 83 -0.17 24.95 1.57
CA ALA A 83 -1.48 24.67 1.01
C ALA A 83 -1.36 23.53 -0.01
N GLU A 84 -2.40 22.70 -0.12
CA GLU A 84 -2.49 21.70 -1.18
C GLU A 84 -2.50 22.37 -2.56
N LEU A 85 -1.98 21.67 -3.57
CA LEU A 85 -1.77 22.13 -4.93
C LEU A 85 -2.62 21.29 -5.89
N PRO A 86 -3.80 21.77 -6.33
CA PRO A 86 -4.69 21.05 -7.24
C PRO A 86 -4.11 20.85 -8.65
N GLY A 87 -4.56 19.79 -9.32
CA GLY A 87 -4.35 19.58 -10.77
C GLY A 87 -3.17 18.68 -11.17
N ALA A 88 -2.40 18.13 -10.22
CA ALA A 88 -1.40 17.09 -10.50
C ALA A 88 -2.09 15.75 -10.79
N SER A 89 -1.67 15.02 -11.82
CA SER A 89 -2.12 13.62 -12.01
C SER A 89 -1.17 12.67 -11.30
N LEU A 90 -1.67 12.04 -10.24
CA LEU A 90 -0.92 11.22 -9.29
C LEU A 90 -1.33 9.75 -9.37
N LYS A 91 -0.39 8.84 -9.10
CA LYS A 91 -0.67 7.43 -8.85
C LYS A 91 0.25 6.87 -7.75
N VAL A 92 -0.15 5.76 -7.15
CA VAL A 92 0.75 4.90 -6.35
C VAL A 92 0.87 3.54 -7.04
N VAL A 93 2.09 3.03 -7.14
CA VAL A 93 2.40 1.72 -7.70
C VAL A 93 3.10 0.83 -6.67
N SER A 94 3.01 -0.49 -6.83
CA SER A 94 3.71 -1.48 -6.00
C SER A 94 5.19 -1.63 -6.43
N GLY A 95 6.10 -1.68 -5.46
CA GLY A 95 7.54 -1.81 -5.68
C GLY A 95 8.31 -0.53 -5.34
N GLU A 96 9.58 -0.44 -5.78
CA GLU A 96 10.41 0.78 -5.64
C GLU A 96 10.51 1.59 -6.94
N THR A 97 9.75 1.24 -7.98
CA THR A 97 9.91 1.77 -9.34
C THR A 97 8.58 2.25 -9.94
N ALA A 98 8.63 3.35 -10.72
CA ALA A 98 7.46 4.04 -11.24
C ALA A 98 6.66 3.27 -12.32
N ASP A 99 7.20 2.15 -12.82
CA ASP A 99 6.60 1.22 -13.78
C ASP A 99 5.86 0.04 -13.13
N GLY A 100 5.85 -0.04 -11.80
CA GLY A 100 5.08 -1.04 -11.05
C GLY A 100 3.57 -1.01 -11.34
N GLN A 101 2.87 -2.08 -10.96
CA GLN A 101 1.41 -2.16 -11.04
C GLN A 101 0.77 -1.10 -10.14
N ILE A 102 -0.28 -0.42 -10.61
CA ILE A 102 -1.07 0.53 -9.79
C ILE A 102 -1.64 -0.21 -8.59
N ALA A 103 -1.37 0.32 -7.39
CA ALA A 103 -1.85 -0.23 -6.14
C ALA A 103 -3.37 -0.04 -6.01
N THR A 104 -4.03 -0.88 -5.22
CA THR A 104 -5.45 -0.76 -4.88
C THR A 104 -5.63 -0.51 -3.40
N ASP A 105 -6.61 0.31 -3.04
CA ASP A 105 -7.01 0.56 -1.67
C ASP A 105 -7.52 -0.73 -1.02
N ALA A 106 -6.95 -1.09 0.11
CA ALA A 106 -7.15 -2.39 0.75
C ALA A 106 -8.53 -2.54 1.44
N LYS A 107 -9.30 -1.46 1.59
CA LYS A 107 -10.69 -1.50 2.14
C LYS A 107 -11.76 -1.44 1.05
N THR A 108 -11.47 -0.79 -0.09
CA THR A 108 -12.47 -0.46 -1.13
C THR A 108 -12.18 -1.05 -2.51
N GLY A 109 -10.94 -1.41 -2.80
CA GLY A 109 -10.49 -1.80 -4.13
C GLY A 109 -10.33 -0.65 -5.13
N GLU A 110 -10.42 0.62 -4.69
CA GLU A 110 -10.16 1.79 -5.55
C GLU A 110 -8.70 1.75 -6.04
N ASN A 111 -8.47 1.90 -7.36
CA ASN A 111 -7.10 2.09 -7.88
C ASN A 111 -6.52 3.41 -7.32
N LEU A 112 -5.28 3.38 -6.80
CA LEU A 112 -4.57 4.57 -6.36
C LEU A 112 -4.07 5.38 -7.56
N ALA A 113 -5.00 6.04 -8.28
CA ALA A 113 -4.73 7.00 -9.34
C ALA A 113 -5.78 8.13 -9.28
N TRP A 114 -5.34 9.37 -9.07
CA TRP A 114 -6.23 10.52 -8.81
C TRP A 114 -5.62 11.83 -9.29
N THR A 115 -6.44 12.88 -9.41
CA THR A 115 -5.97 14.26 -9.57
C THR A 115 -5.92 14.92 -8.20
N SER A 116 -4.85 15.66 -7.86
CA SER A 116 -4.80 16.43 -6.61
C SER A 116 -5.87 17.52 -6.58
N GLY A 117 -6.36 17.85 -5.38
CA GLY A 117 -7.34 18.90 -5.13
C GLY A 117 -6.97 19.72 -3.90
N ASP A 118 -7.89 20.52 -3.37
CA ASP A 118 -7.67 21.39 -2.20
C ASP A 118 -7.56 20.64 -0.84
N THR A 119 -7.54 19.30 -0.88
CA THR A 119 -7.44 18.40 0.27
C THR A 119 -6.58 17.19 -0.07
N ALA A 120 -5.69 16.78 0.83
CA ALA A 120 -4.93 15.53 0.71
C ALA A 120 -5.87 14.31 0.56
N LYS A 121 -5.48 13.35 -0.28
CA LYS A 121 -6.23 12.08 -0.49
C LYS A 121 -5.72 11.04 0.51
N VAL A 122 -6.62 10.26 1.09
CA VAL A 122 -6.29 9.14 1.99
C VAL A 122 -6.64 7.83 1.30
N PHE A 123 -5.79 6.81 1.47
CA PHE A 123 -6.04 5.43 1.06
C PHE A 123 -5.54 4.46 2.13
N SER A 124 -6.20 3.32 2.27
CA SER A 124 -5.77 2.21 3.10
C SER A 124 -4.80 1.30 2.35
N LEU A 125 -3.61 1.07 2.90
CA LEU A 125 -2.60 0.17 2.33
C LEU A 125 -2.20 -0.91 3.34
N SER A 126 -2.02 -2.14 2.84
CA SER A 126 -1.43 -3.25 3.61
C SER A 126 0.10 -3.08 3.74
N GLU A 127 0.75 -3.96 4.49
CA GLU A 127 2.22 -4.07 4.46
C GLU A 127 2.73 -4.25 3.02
N GLY A 128 3.74 -3.46 2.64
CA GLY A 128 4.26 -3.44 1.28
C GLY A 128 5.20 -2.27 1.01
N THR A 129 5.96 -2.35 -0.08
CA THR A 129 6.76 -1.25 -0.60
C THR A 129 6.09 -0.68 -1.85
N TYR A 130 6.07 0.64 -1.97
CA TYR A 130 5.28 1.38 -2.94
C TYR A 130 6.05 2.60 -3.46
N THR A 131 5.66 3.11 -4.62
CA THR A 131 6.17 4.38 -5.17
C THR A 131 5.00 5.28 -5.54
N MET A 132 4.97 6.49 -4.98
CA MET A 132 4.09 7.58 -5.41
C MET A 132 4.73 8.27 -6.62
N VAL A 133 3.98 8.38 -7.71
CA VAL A 133 4.45 8.88 -9.01
C VAL A 133 3.55 10.01 -9.47
N GLU A 134 4.13 11.17 -9.76
CA GLU A 134 3.47 12.15 -10.59
C GLU A 134 3.60 11.76 -12.07
N SER A 135 2.47 11.72 -12.76
CA SER A 135 2.40 11.44 -14.20
C SER A 135 2.12 12.70 -15.03
N GLN A 136 1.70 13.79 -14.40
CA GLN A 136 1.54 15.12 -15.00
C GLN A 136 1.56 16.20 -13.91
N ALA A 137 2.45 17.17 -14.03
CA ALA A 137 2.51 18.33 -13.14
C ALA A 137 1.31 19.29 -13.33
N PRO A 138 0.93 20.07 -12.30
CA PRO A 138 0.01 21.19 -12.44
C PRO A 138 0.51 22.26 -13.42
N ALA A 139 -0.40 23.08 -13.96
CA ALA A 139 -0.03 24.12 -14.91
C ALA A 139 0.90 25.19 -14.27
N GLY A 140 2.10 25.34 -14.81
CA GLY A 140 3.13 26.28 -14.30
C GLY A 140 4.13 25.65 -13.32
N TYR A 141 4.13 24.33 -13.18
CA TYR A 141 5.03 23.57 -12.32
C TYR A 141 5.82 22.53 -13.12
N GLU A 142 6.97 22.13 -12.58
CA GLU A 142 7.84 21.06 -13.12
C GLU A 142 7.45 19.70 -12.52
N LEU A 143 7.70 18.61 -13.25
CA LEU A 143 7.33 17.26 -12.83
C LEU A 143 8.17 16.79 -11.62
N ALA A 144 7.50 16.41 -10.54
CA ALA A 144 8.17 15.93 -9.32
C ALA A 144 8.86 14.56 -9.52
N GLU A 145 9.96 14.34 -8.79
CA GLU A 145 10.56 13.01 -8.65
C GLU A 145 9.62 12.07 -7.88
N SER A 146 9.66 10.78 -8.22
CA SER A 146 8.78 9.77 -7.59
C SER A 146 9.27 9.39 -6.19
N ILE A 147 8.35 9.32 -5.23
CA ILE A 147 8.67 9.06 -3.82
C ILE A 147 8.43 7.58 -3.51
N THR A 148 9.51 6.85 -3.23
CA THR A 148 9.43 5.46 -2.75
C THR A 148 9.24 5.42 -1.24
N PHE A 149 8.22 4.68 -0.79
CA PHE A 149 7.83 4.53 0.60
C PHE A 149 7.43 3.08 0.90
N ARG A 150 7.27 2.73 2.18
CA ARG A 150 6.74 1.42 2.59
C ARG A 150 5.82 1.53 3.80
N VAL A 151 4.87 0.61 3.87
CA VAL A 151 4.10 0.29 5.08
C VAL A 151 4.71 -0.97 5.67
N THR A 152 5.05 -0.96 6.96
CA THR A 152 5.69 -2.07 7.68
C THR A 152 4.68 -3.00 8.35
N ALA A 153 5.08 -4.22 8.72
CA ALA A 153 4.27 -5.17 9.51
C ALA A 153 3.67 -4.57 10.80
N ASP A 154 4.39 -3.68 11.48
CA ASP A 154 3.88 -2.99 12.68
C ASP A 154 2.97 -1.79 12.35
N GLY A 155 2.90 -1.36 11.08
CA GLY A 155 1.95 -0.39 10.54
C GLY A 155 2.52 1.02 10.36
N GLN A 156 3.83 1.21 10.55
CA GLN A 156 4.50 2.48 10.32
C GLN A 156 4.65 2.75 8.81
N VAL A 157 4.69 4.04 8.45
CA VAL A 157 5.00 4.49 7.08
C VAL A 157 6.42 5.05 7.08
N GLU A 158 7.26 4.57 6.17
CA GLU A 158 8.64 5.03 6.02
C GLU A 158 8.92 5.46 4.57
N VAL A 159 9.58 6.60 4.38
CA VAL A 159 10.04 7.09 3.07
C VAL A 159 11.52 6.77 2.87
N LYS A 160 11.90 6.42 1.65
CA LYS A 160 13.29 6.13 1.25
C LYS A 160 14.01 7.41 0.81
N GLY A 161 15.10 7.75 1.50
CA GLY A 161 15.99 8.85 1.15
C GLY A 161 16.88 8.55 -0.06
N THR A 162 17.51 9.58 -0.62
CA THR A 162 18.45 9.47 -1.76
C THR A 162 19.76 8.75 -1.42
N ASP A 163 20.06 8.59 -0.13
CA ASP A 163 21.12 7.74 0.41
C ASP A 163 20.70 6.26 0.58
N GLY A 164 19.42 5.95 0.35
CA GLY A 164 18.82 4.63 0.55
C GLY A 164 18.30 4.38 1.98
N SER A 165 18.42 5.33 2.90
CA SER A 165 17.92 5.20 4.29
C SER A 165 16.40 5.30 4.36
N TRP A 166 15.77 4.55 5.27
CA TRP A 166 14.34 4.64 5.54
C TRP A 166 14.07 5.59 6.71
N THR A 167 13.10 6.50 6.57
CA THR A 167 12.71 7.48 7.59
C THR A 167 11.22 7.40 7.87
N VAL A 168 10.85 7.09 9.13
CA VAL A 168 9.46 7.08 9.60
C VAL A 168 8.80 8.44 9.42
N GLN A 169 7.62 8.46 8.80
CA GLN A 169 6.78 9.64 8.66
C GLN A 169 5.79 9.73 9.83
N ALA A 170 5.72 10.90 10.46
CA ALA A 170 4.67 11.19 11.42
C ALA A 170 3.29 11.16 10.73
N ASP A 171 2.27 10.73 11.46
CA ASP A 171 0.86 10.73 11.05
C ASP A 171 0.57 10.05 9.67
N ALA A 172 1.46 9.15 9.25
CA ALA A 172 1.37 8.40 7.98
C ALA A 172 1.25 9.28 6.71
N ILE A 173 1.85 10.47 6.72
CA ILE A 173 1.80 11.42 5.61
C ILE A 173 2.96 11.19 4.61
N ILE A 174 2.61 10.99 3.34
CA ILE A 174 3.50 11.14 2.19
C ILE A 174 3.25 12.51 1.57
N LYS A 175 4.27 13.38 1.57
CA LYS A 175 4.22 14.73 1.02
C LYS A 175 5.05 14.82 -0.26
N MET A 176 4.45 15.25 -1.36
CA MET A 176 5.12 15.52 -2.63
C MET A 176 5.09 17.03 -2.94
N GLU A 177 6.22 17.59 -3.39
CA GLU A 177 6.39 19.03 -3.60
C GLU A 177 6.84 19.37 -5.03
N ASP A 178 6.25 20.41 -5.62
CA ASP A 178 6.63 20.90 -6.97
C ASP A 178 7.43 22.19 -6.96
N ALA A 179 8.44 22.25 -7.82
CA ALA A 179 9.04 23.52 -8.23
C ALA A 179 8.17 24.22 -9.28
N LYS A 180 8.03 25.55 -9.20
CA LYS A 180 7.44 26.35 -10.28
C LYS A 180 8.36 26.37 -11.49
N THR A 181 7.81 26.22 -12.69
CA THR A 181 8.56 26.37 -13.94
C THR A 181 9.17 27.78 -14.02
N PRO A 182 10.49 27.94 -14.22
CA PRO A 182 11.12 29.25 -14.30
C PRO A 182 10.56 30.09 -15.45
N VAL A 183 9.87 31.19 -15.12
CA VAL A 183 9.48 32.21 -16.11
C VAL A 183 10.72 32.93 -16.61
N ILE A 184 11.29 32.44 -17.72
CA ILE A 184 12.30 33.19 -18.49
C ILE A 184 11.63 34.50 -18.92
N PRO A 185 12.09 35.68 -18.47
CA PRO A 185 11.50 36.93 -18.90
C PRO A 185 11.75 37.11 -20.38
N GLU A 186 10.69 37.28 -21.18
CA GLU A 186 10.84 37.60 -22.59
C GLU A 186 11.68 38.88 -22.71
N LYS A 187 12.85 38.75 -23.36
CA LYS A 187 13.66 39.91 -23.73
C LYS A 187 12.77 40.88 -24.51
N PRO A 188 12.63 42.14 -24.09
CA PRO A 188 11.58 43.02 -24.58
C PRO A 188 11.59 43.06 -26.11
N GLN A 189 10.48 42.62 -26.71
CA GLN A 189 10.32 42.61 -28.15
C GLN A 189 10.49 44.04 -28.68
N SER A 190 11.33 44.21 -29.70
CA SER A 190 11.60 45.52 -30.27
C SER A 190 10.42 45.94 -31.13
N ASN A 191 9.46 46.63 -30.50
CA ASN A 191 8.30 47.26 -31.15
C ASN A 191 8.77 48.35 -32.11
N THR A 192 9.22 47.92 -33.28
CA THR A 192 9.53 48.78 -34.41
C THR A 192 8.20 49.21 -35.01
N PRO A 193 7.88 50.53 -35.08
CA PRO A 193 6.60 50.96 -35.60
C PRO A 193 6.50 50.64 -37.09
N THR A 194 5.48 49.88 -37.47
CA THR A 194 5.07 49.74 -38.87
C THR A 194 4.72 51.13 -39.41
N VAL A 195 5.37 51.54 -40.50
CA VAL A 195 5.03 52.78 -41.20
C VAL A 195 3.88 52.47 -42.17
N ASP A 196 2.78 53.20 -42.04
CA ASP A 196 1.66 53.13 -42.99
C ASP A 196 2.06 53.74 -44.36
N ASP A 197 1.75 53.04 -45.45
CA ASP A 197 1.73 53.60 -46.80
C ASP A 197 0.56 53.00 -47.62
N PRO A 198 -0.40 53.79 -48.15
CA PRO A 198 -1.60 53.26 -48.77
C PRO A 198 -1.67 53.45 -50.30
N THR A 199 -1.92 52.37 -51.09
CA THR A 199 -2.99 52.32 -52.13
C THR A 199 -3.13 50.98 -52.89
N THR A 200 -4.35 50.41 -52.80
CA THR A 200 -5.21 49.76 -53.83
C THR A 200 -4.75 49.60 -55.32
N PRO A 201 -5.38 48.70 -56.14
CA PRO A 201 -6.05 47.42 -55.82
C PRO A 201 -5.98 46.27 -56.91
N SER A 202 -6.30 45.04 -56.49
CA SER A 202 -7.02 43.96 -57.24
C SER A 202 -6.47 43.33 -58.55
N SER A 203 -6.25 41.99 -58.54
CA SER A 203 -6.76 41.04 -59.56
C SER A 203 -6.61 39.57 -59.10
N ASN A 204 -7.43 38.64 -59.61
CA ASN A 204 -7.43 37.20 -59.28
C ASN A 204 -6.74 36.33 -60.35
N SER A 205 -6.10 35.22 -59.95
CA SER A 205 -6.08 33.94 -60.68
C SER A 205 -5.42 32.80 -59.87
N ASP A 206 -5.85 31.56 -60.11
CA ASP A 206 -5.43 30.35 -59.38
C ASP A 206 -4.18 29.63 -59.95
N LYS A 207 -3.64 28.71 -59.12
CA LYS A 207 -3.09 27.38 -59.48
C LYS A 207 -1.56 27.15 -59.59
N GLN A 208 -0.97 26.79 -58.43
CA GLN A 208 -0.14 25.58 -58.18
C GLN A 208 0.99 25.17 -59.18
N SER A 209 2.27 25.32 -58.77
CA SER A 209 3.28 24.22 -58.55
C SER A 209 4.77 24.66 -58.65
N GLU A 210 5.61 24.16 -57.70
CA GLU A 210 7.08 23.85 -57.76
C GLU A 210 8.13 24.80 -58.43
N LYS A 211 9.43 24.87 -58.06
CA LYS A 211 10.32 24.13 -57.12
C LYS A 211 11.63 24.94 -56.82
N LYS A 212 12.29 24.67 -55.67
CA LYS A 212 13.73 24.97 -55.31
C LYS A 212 14.14 26.46 -55.22
N GLN A 213 15.21 26.88 -54.52
CA GLN A 213 16.22 26.32 -53.56
C GLN A 213 16.70 27.52 -52.68
N GLU A 214 17.43 27.45 -51.55
CA GLU A 214 18.04 26.45 -50.65
C GLU A 214 18.39 27.16 -49.30
N LYS A 215 18.83 26.45 -48.24
CA LYS A 215 20.16 26.64 -47.57
C LYS A 215 20.32 25.75 -46.32
N LYS A 216 21.56 25.34 -46.02
CA LYS A 216 22.07 24.64 -44.81
C LYS A 216 21.65 25.35 -43.49
N SER A 217 21.51 24.70 -42.32
CA SER A 217 22.57 23.91 -41.66
C SER A 217 22.13 22.98 -40.51
N LEU A 218 22.82 21.84 -40.42
CA LEU A 218 23.09 20.90 -39.31
C LEU A 218 22.41 21.07 -37.93
N LEU A 219 21.87 19.95 -37.42
CA LEU A 219 21.62 19.68 -35.99
C LEU A 219 22.88 19.10 -35.32
N PRO A 220 23.17 19.41 -34.04
CA PRO A 220 24.14 18.68 -33.23
C PRO A 220 23.53 17.40 -32.60
N SER A 221 24.37 16.39 -32.40
CA SER A 221 24.11 15.19 -31.58
C SER A 221 25.11 15.15 -30.41
N THR A 222 24.83 14.38 -29.37
CA THR A 222 25.66 14.29 -28.15
C THR A 222 26.83 13.30 -28.27
N GLY A 223 27.90 13.55 -27.49
CA GLY A 223 29.18 12.80 -27.47
C GLY A 223 30.26 13.44 -28.36
N ASP A 224 31.52 13.66 -27.94
CA ASP A 224 32.25 13.10 -26.81
C ASP A 224 33.40 14.03 -26.30
N SER A 225 33.70 13.92 -25.00
CA SER A 225 34.91 14.37 -24.27
C SER A 225 35.24 15.88 -24.09
N SER A 226 35.70 16.21 -22.87
CA SER A 226 36.68 17.27 -22.55
C SER A 226 36.32 18.76 -22.75
N GLY A 227 35.44 19.32 -21.90
CA GLY A 227 35.27 20.79 -21.80
C GLY A 227 34.47 21.26 -20.58
N LEU A 228 35.15 21.78 -19.55
CA LEU A 228 34.59 22.23 -18.26
C LEU A 228 33.26 23.02 -18.37
N GLY A 229 32.17 22.44 -17.85
CA GLY A 229 30.83 23.01 -17.82
C GLY A 229 30.04 22.69 -16.55
N LEU A 230 30.72 22.49 -15.41
CA LEU A 230 30.06 22.18 -14.14
C LEU A 230 29.48 23.46 -13.51
N MET A 231 28.16 23.60 -13.50
CA MET A 231 27.45 24.55 -12.62
C MET A 231 26.51 23.79 -11.69
N MET A 232 26.63 24.10 -10.41
CA MET A 232 25.92 23.49 -9.29
C MET A 232 24.75 24.39 -8.84
N LEU A 233 23.89 23.82 -7.99
CA LEU A 233 22.79 24.48 -7.23
C LEU A 233 21.50 24.71 -8.05
N GLY A 234 20.32 24.62 -7.44
CA GLY A 234 20.02 24.48 -6.01
C GLY A 234 19.54 23.09 -5.57
N LEU A 235 20.21 22.49 -4.58
CA LEU A 235 19.71 21.34 -3.83
C LEU A 235 18.79 21.85 -2.70
N ALA A 236 17.49 21.62 -2.80
CA ALA A 236 16.49 22.06 -1.80
C ALA A 236 16.06 20.94 -0.83
N LEU A 237 17.02 20.24 -0.22
CA LEU A 237 16.72 19.24 0.83
C LEU A 237 16.30 19.92 2.14
N VAL A 238 15.00 20.15 2.32
CA VAL A 238 14.40 20.58 3.60
C VAL A 238 14.13 19.35 4.47
N LEU A 239 15.18 18.82 5.10
CA LEU A 239 15.04 17.79 6.15
C LEU A 239 14.47 18.42 7.43
N SER A 240 13.14 18.51 7.51
CA SER A 240 12.43 19.03 8.69
C SER A 240 12.41 18.04 9.85
N VAL A 241 13.56 17.83 10.50
CA VAL A 241 13.70 17.05 11.74
C VAL A 241 13.09 17.83 12.90
N ILE A 242 11.79 17.63 13.16
CA ILE A 242 11.09 18.27 14.28
C ILE A 242 11.40 17.53 15.59
N PHE A 243 12.12 18.20 16.48
CA PHE A 243 12.57 17.66 17.76
C PHE A 243 11.43 17.62 18.81
N GLY A 244 10.80 16.46 18.99
CA GLY A 244 9.74 16.24 19.97
C GLY A 244 10.23 16.14 21.43
N PHE A 245 10.60 17.26 22.06
CA PHE A 245 10.99 17.28 23.47
C PHE A 245 9.80 17.08 24.44
N VAL A 246 9.68 15.83 24.92
CA VAL A 246 9.29 15.42 26.29
C VAL A 246 8.25 16.27 27.05
N TYR A 247 7.11 15.65 27.38
CA TYR A 247 6.60 15.69 28.76
C TYR A 247 5.90 14.38 29.17
N LYS A 248 6.55 13.56 30.00
CA LYS A 248 6.06 12.23 30.42
C LYS A 248 5.63 12.23 31.89
N ALA A 249 4.43 12.74 32.16
CA ALA A 249 3.91 12.90 33.52
C ALA A 249 3.44 11.57 34.15
N LYS A 250 4.35 10.84 34.82
CA LYS A 250 3.98 9.72 35.71
C LYS A 250 3.47 10.23 37.07
N ARG A 251 2.20 9.99 37.39
CA ARG A 251 1.70 9.63 38.73
C ARG A 251 0.60 8.57 38.55
N ALA A 252 0.85 7.28 38.77
CA ALA A 252 1.08 6.59 40.05
C ALA A 252 -0.22 6.44 40.86
N LYS A 253 -0.63 5.18 41.10
CA LYS A 253 -1.77 4.84 41.96
C LYS A 253 -1.47 5.17 43.42
N ALA A 254 -2.50 5.67 44.10
CA ALA A 254 -2.85 5.34 45.49
C ALA A 254 -4.38 5.20 45.51
#